data_AF-A0A6H0ZQM9-F1
#
_entry.id   AF-A0A6H0ZQM9-F1
#
_cell.length_a   1.000
_cell.length_b   1.000
_cell.length_c   1.000
_cell.angle_alpha   90.00
_cell.angle_beta   90.00
_cell.angle_gamma   90.00
#
_symmetry.space_group_name_H-M   'P 1'
#
loop_
_entity.id
_entity.type
_entity.pdbx_description
1 polymer ?
#
loop_
_entity_poly.entity_id
_entity_poly.type
_entity_poly.pdbx_seq_one_letter_code
_entity_poly.pdbx_strand_id
1 'polypeptide(L)'
;MNVHNHPEPVPPASQMAVLPFLSAVEGLLSASPVDKLRLTVHRVMSREGEEFLQQVCPYLPFTDASKATAGRTFPVNKEIMGAAYESRKIYRTSFHESDDALQEALKGEHAKAKSWLAMPFLGPDDQVVLIFFAECNTLNYFADNDRIGQIVAMAKGFCRLHDYLQDSPFANLRNFPLQKGKPNRDGGGMFGVQEPIELELPKFNCLTSFNYEAAAA
;
A
#
# COMPACT_ATOMS: atom_id res chain seq x y z
N MET A 1 -8.34 1.73 22.63
CA MET A 1 -8.68 3.14 22.27
C MET A 1 -9.14 3.16 20.82
N ASN A 2 -10.16 3.95 20.48
CA ASN A 2 -10.68 4.04 19.12
C ASN A 2 -9.72 4.89 18.26
N VAL A 3 -8.72 4.24 17.65
CA VAL A 3 -7.66 4.86 16.82
C VAL A 3 -8.21 5.56 15.57
N HIS A 4 -9.50 5.42 15.29
CA HIS A 4 -10.19 6.10 14.20
C HIS A 4 -10.45 7.60 14.44
N ASN A 5 -10.43 8.08 15.68
CA ASN A 5 -10.75 9.49 16.00
C ASN A 5 -9.52 10.39 16.11
N HIS A 6 -8.31 9.82 16.23
CA HIS A 6 -7.05 10.56 16.30
C HIS A 6 -6.02 9.83 15.44
N PRO A 7 -5.91 10.15 14.13
CA PRO A 7 -4.92 9.55 13.27
C PRO A 7 -3.51 9.85 13.79
N GLU A 8 -2.64 8.85 13.76
CA GLU A 8 -1.23 9.03 14.12
C GLU A 8 -0.58 9.96 13.09
N PRO A 9 0.27 10.92 13.51
CA PRO A 9 0.95 11.79 12.57
C PRO A 9 1.81 10.96 11.61
N VAL A 10 1.72 11.29 10.32
CA VAL A 10 2.63 10.77 9.31
C VAL A 10 3.66 11.86 9.02
N PRO A 11 4.97 11.57 9.07
CA PRO A 11 6.01 12.53 8.74
C PRO A 11 5.74 13.22 7.39
N PRO A 12 5.68 14.55 7.32
CA PRO A 12 5.33 15.28 6.10
C PRO A 12 6.20 14.90 4.89
N ALA A 13 7.50 14.70 5.09
CA ALA A 13 8.39 14.31 3.99
C ALA A 13 8.09 12.89 3.47
N SER A 14 7.65 11.96 4.33
CA SER A 14 7.15 10.65 3.89
C SER A 14 5.89 10.78 3.05
N GLN A 15 4.96 11.66 3.43
CA GLN A 15 3.75 11.91 2.64
C GLN A 15 4.11 12.46 1.26
N MET A 16 4.97 13.49 1.21
CA MET A 16 5.37 14.11 -0.06
C MET A 16 6.16 13.16 -0.96
N ALA A 17 6.94 12.24 -0.40
CA ALA A 17 7.74 11.30 -1.18
C ALA A 17 6.88 10.29 -1.96
N VAL A 18 5.76 9.83 -1.40
CA VAL A 18 4.91 8.81 -2.07
C VAL A 18 3.96 9.40 -3.11
N LEU A 19 3.62 10.69 -3.02
CA LEU A 19 2.61 11.32 -3.88
C LEU A 19 2.98 11.30 -5.38
N PRO A 20 4.20 11.68 -5.81
CA PRO A 20 4.56 11.62 -7.23
C PRO A 20 4.47 10.21 -7.82
N PHE A 21 4.88 9.19 -7.04
CA PHE A 21 4.75 7.79 -7.45
C PHE A 21 3.29 7.40 -7.61
N LEU A 22 2.45 7.71 -6.62
CA LEU A 22 1.02 7.40 -6.67
C LEU A 22 0.32 8.13 -7.83
N SER A 23 0.64 9.40 -8.09
CA SER A 23 0.10 10.14 -9.23
C SER A 23 0.51 9.54 -10.57
N ALA A 24 1.75 9.06 -10.70
CA ALA A 24 2.17 8.38 -11.92
C ALA A 24 1.42 7.06 -12.14
N VAL A 25 1.23 6.27 -11.07
CA VAL A 25 0.45 5.03 -11.13
C VAL A 25 -1.02 5.32 -11.41
N GLU A 26 -1.58 6.37 -10.82
CA GLU A 26 -2.93 6.85 -11.13
C GLU A 26 -3.06 7.19 -12.62
N GLY A 27 -2.13 7.95 -13.20
CA GLY A 27 -2.12 8.24 -14.64
C GLY A 27 -2.07 6.99 -15.52
N LEU A 28 -1.26 5.98 -15.14
CA LEU A 28 -1.24 4.68 -15.82
C LEU A 28 -2.61 3.98 -15.74
N LEU A 29 -3.19 3.92 -14.54
CA LEU A 29 -4.46 3.24 -14.30
C LEU A 29 -5.65 4.00 -14.87
N SER A 30 -5.59 5.32 -15.02
CA SER A 30 -6.66 6.13 -15.60
C SER A 30 -6.59 6.17 -17.13
N ALA A 31 -5.56 5.58 -17.75
CA ALA A 31 -5.43 5.47 -19.22
C ALA A 31 -6.45 4.49 -19.85
N SER A 32 -7.10 3.64 -19.04
CA SER A 32 -8.24 2.81 -19.43
C SER A 32 -9.46 3.09 -18.55
N PRO A 33 -10.69 2.85 -19.02
CA PRO A 33 -11.89 3.09 -18.23
C PRO A 33 -11.87 2.36 -16.87
N VAL A 34 -12.02 3.11 -15.80
CA VAL A 34 -12.03 2.60 -14.42
C VAL A 34 -13.01 3.41 -13.58
N ASP A 35 -13.87 2.72 -12.82
CA ASP A 35 -14.83 3.36 -11.92
C ASP A 35 -14.31 3.39 -10.48
N LYS A 36 -14.43 4.55 -9.82
CA LYS A 36 -14.06 4.76 -8.40
C LYS A 36 -12.68 4.22 -8.02
N LEU A 37 -11.68 4.40 -8.90
CA LEU A 37 -10.29 4.08 -8.60
C LEU A 37 -9.87 4.81 -7.31
N ARG A 38 -9.24 4.07 -6.39
CA ARG A 38 -8.64 4.60 -5.17
C ARG A 38 -7.31 3.92 -4.93
N LEU A 39 -6.26 4.70 -4.71
CA LEU A 39 -4.91 4.21 -4.46
C LEU A 39 -4.22 4.97 -3.33
N THR A 40 -3.40 4.25 -2.56
CA THR A 40 -2.60 4.82 -1.46
C THR A 40 -1.40 3.91 -1.15
N VAL A 41 -0.49 4.41 -0.32
CA VAL A 41 0.61 3.63 0.26
C VAL A 41 0.40 3.55 1.76
N HIS A 42 0.62 2.36 2.31
CA HIS A 42 0.78 2.14 3.74
C HIS A 42 2.24 1.90 4.06
N ARG A 43 2.73 2.47 5.15
CA ARG A 43 4.03 2.12 5.71
C ARG A 43 3.87 1.19 6.88
N VAL A 44 4.85 0.32 7.09
CA VAL A 44 4.97 -0.42 8.34
C VAL A 44 5.52 0.54 9.40
N MET A 45 4.81 0.65 10.52
CA MET A 45 5.25 1.41 11.68
C MET A 45 5.14 0.58 12.94
N SER A 46 5.79 1.00 14.02
CA SER A 46 5.61 0.40 15.33
C SER A 46 5.17 1.41 16.37
N ARG A 47 4.27 0.97 17.24
CA ARG A 47 3.75 1.72 18.38
C ARG A 47 3.61 0.77 19.56
N GLU A 48 4.12 1.19 20.72
CA GLU A 48 3.97 0.42 21.97
C GLU A 48 4.46 -1.04 21.86
N GLY A 49 5.46 -1.28 21.01
CA GLY A 49 6.03 -2.62 20.76
C GLY A 49 5.26 -3.47 19.75
N GLU A 50 4.21 -2.94 19.12
CA GLU A 50 3.43 -3.62 18.10
C GLU A 50 3.58 -2.98 16.71
N GLU A 51 3.47 -3.76 15.64
CA GLU A 51 3.50 -3.28 14.25
C GLU A 51 2.09 -3.03 13.72
N PHE A 52 1.97 -1.97 12.92
CA PHE A 52 0.75 -1.57 12.23
C PHE A 52 1.07 -1.13 10.80
N LEU A 53 0.06 -1.16 9.94
CA LEU A 53 0.08 -0.48 8.65
C LEU A 53 -0.50 0.91 8.82
N GLN A 54 0.28 1.96 8.56
CA GLN A 54 -0.19 3.34 8.61
C GLN A 54 -0.34 3.90 7.21
N GLN A 55 -1.53 4.37 6.87
CA GLN A 55 -1.80 5.03 5.59
C GLN A 55 -0.99 6.33 5.50
N VAL A 56 -0.08 6.41 4.53
CA VAL A 56 0.91 7.50 4.42
C VAL A 56 0.26 8.77 3.87
N CYS A 57 -0.64 8.65 2.90
CA CYS A 57 -1.31 9.80 2.27
C CYS A 57 -2.80 9.48 2.07
N PRO A 58 -3.67 10.48 1.83
CA PRO A 58 -5.05 10.19 1.46
C PRO A 58 -5.14 9.40 0.14
N TYR A 59 -6.31 8.81 -0.12
CA TYR A 59 -6.54 8.12 -1.38
C TYR A 59 -6.45 9.10 -2.57
N LEU A 60 -5.72 8.71 -3.61
CA LEU A 60 -5.79 9.31 -4.94
C LEU A 60 -6.82 8.56 -5.82
N PRO A 61 -7.39 9.20 -6.85
CA PRO A 61 -7.29 10.63 -7.16
C PRO A 61 -7.97 11.47 -6.08
N PHE A 62 -7.46 12.69 -5.86
CA PHE A 62 -8.10 13.62 -4.93
C PHE A 62 -9.42 14.11 -5.53
N THR A 63 -10.53 13.72 -4.92
CA THR A 63 -11.87 14.27 -5.17
C THR A 63 -12.25 15.28 -4.10
N ASP A 64 -13.23 16.15 -4.36
CA ASP A 64 -13.75 17.10 -3.35
C ASP A 64 -14.33 16.39 -2.11
N ALA A 65 -14.67 15.10 -2.24
CA ALA A 65 -15.14 14.25 -1.15
C ALA A 65 -14.01 13.51 -0.41
N SER A 66 -12.74 13.74 -0.75
CA SER A 66 -11.59 13.05 -0.16
C SER A 66 -11.44 13.43 1.30
N LYS A 67 -11.89 12.54 2.19
CA LYS A 67 -11.65 12.68 3.62
C LYS A 67 -10.15 12.59 3.91
N ALA A 68 -9.68 13.40 4.86
CA ALA A 68 -8.36 13.25 5.46
C ALA A 68 -8.23 11.84 6.05
N THR A 69 -7.52 10.97 5.33
CA THR A 69 -7.38 9.54 5.63
C THR A 69 -5.93 9.16 5.95
N ALA A 70 -4.98 10.07 5.72
CA ALA A 70 -3.60 9.93 6.16
C ALA A 70 -3.53 9.75 7.68
N GLY A 71 -2.60 8.89 8.12
CA GLY A 71 -2.36 8.60 9.53
C GLY A 71 -3.28 7.54 10.14
N ARG A 72 -4.27 7.03 9.39
CA ARG A 72 -5.05 5.87 9.83
C ARG A 72 -4.15 4.66 9.96
N THR A 73 -4.29 3.97 11.08
CA THR A 73 -3.56 2.74 11.38
C THR A 73 -4.47 1.53 11.22
N PHE A 74 -3.92 0.45 10.69
CA PHE A 74 -4.60 -0.83 10.51
C PHE A 74 -3.74 -1.95 11.11
N PRO A 75 -4.36 -3.02 11.63
CA PRO A 75 -3.66 -4.27 11.92
C PRO A 75 -2.89 -4.77 10.70
N VAL A 76 -1.77 -5.45 10.90
CA VAL A 76 -0.94 -5.91 9.78
C VAL A 76 -1.62 -6.99 8.94
N ASN A 77 -2.64 -7.66 9.45
CA ASN A 77 -3.43 -8.68 8.77
C ASN A 77 -4.74 -8.13 8.17
N LYS A 78 -4.80 -6.82 7.90
CA LYS A 78 -5.99 -6.17 7.35
C LYS A 78 -6.17 -6.51 5.87
N GLU A 79 -7.20 -7.31 5.55
CA GLU A 79 -7.67 -7.58 4.19
C GLU A 79 -6.54 -8.03 3.26
N ILE A 80 -6.59 -7.60 2.00
CA ILE A 80 -5.59 -7.96 0.99
C ILE A 80 -4.18 -7.47 1.34
N MET A 81 -4.08 -6.35 2.08
CA MET A 81 -2.79 -5.85 2.54
C MET A 81 -2.17 -6.81 3.55
N GLY A 82 -3.00 -7.46 4.38
CA GLY A 82 -2.55 -8.48 5.31
C GLY A 82 -2.03 -9.73 4.62
N ALA A 83 -2.73 -10.18 3.59
CA ALA A 83 -2.28 -11.30 2.78
C ALA A 83 -0.91 -11.00 2.13
N ALA A 84 -0.76 -9.80 1.56
CA ALA A 84 0.49 -9.32 0.99
C ALA A 84 1.61 -9.18 2.05
N TYR A 85 1.29 -8.67 3.24
CA TYR A 85 2.22 -8.50 4.35
C TYR A 85 2.81 -9.84 4.81
N GLU A 86 1.95 -10.81 5.10
CA GLU A 86 2.35 -12.09 5.69
C GLU A 86 3.09 -12.99 4.69
N SER A 87 2.58 -13.05 3.47
CA SER A 87 3.14 -13.92 2.42
C SER A 87 4.39 -13.33 1.75
N ARG A 88 4.57 -12.01 1.81
CA ARG A 88 5.53 -11.26 0.99
C ARG A 88 5.35 -11.58 -0.49
N LYS A 89 4.11 -11.45 -0.98
CA LYS A 89 3.74 -11.59 -2.39
C LYS A 89 2.77 -10.47 -2.79
N ILE A 90 2.64 -10.26 -4.10
CA ILE A 90 1.60 -9.37 -4.64
C ILE A 90 0.28 -10.12 -4.61
N TYR A 91 -0.77 -9.47 -4.13
CA TYR A 91 -2.13 -10.01 -4.10
C TYR A 91 -3.06 -9.15 -4.95
N ARG A 92 -4.00 -9.81 -5.61
CA ARG A 92 -5.11 -9.15 -6.33
C ARG A 92 -6.42 -9.89 -6.09
N THR A 93 -7.53 -9.29 -6.53
CA THR A 93 -8.77 -10.07 -6.73
C THR A 93 -8.59 -11.07 -7.87
N SER A 94 -9.00 -12.32 -7.65
CA SER A 94 -9.07 -13.34 -8.70
C SER A 94 -10.05 -12.94 -9.81
N PHE A 95 -9.91 -13.55 -10.98
CA PHE A 95 -10.85 -13.34 -12.07
C PHE A 95 -12.24 -13.91 -11.71
N HIS A 96 -13.29 -13.16 -12.04
CA HIS A 96 -14.70 -13.59 -11.94
C HIS A 96 -15.45 -13.29 -13.24
N GLU A 97 -16.29 -14.21 -13.69
CA GLU A 97 -17.03 -14.07 -14.96
C GLU A 97 -18.09 -12.95 -14.93
N SER A 98 -18.62 -12.63 -13.76
CA SER A 98 -19.68 -11.64 -13.58
C SER A 98 -19.65 -11.02 -12.18
N ASP A 99 -20.41 -9.93 -12.00
CA ASP A 99 -20.63 -9.32 -10.69
C ASP A 99 -21.31 -10.29 -9.71
N ASP A 100 -22.27 -11.09 -10.19
CA ASP A 100 -22.98 -12.07 -9.36
C ASP A 100 -22.02 -13.16 -8.86
N ALA A 101 -21.14 -13.66 -9.73
CA ALA A 101 -20.13 -14.64 -9.35
C ALA A 101 -19.15 -14.09 -8.29
N LEU A 102 -18.79 -12.80 -8.39
CA LEU A 102 -18.00 -12.13 -7.35
C LEU A 102 -18.79 -12.04 -6.03
N GLN A 103 -20.07 -11.66 -6.05
CA GLN A 103 -20.89 -11.55 -4.84
C GLN A 103 -21.10 -12.90 -4.16
N GLU A 104 -21.32 -13.97 -4.94
CA GLU A 104 -21.40 -15.33 -4.42
C GLU A 104 -20.08 -15.74 -3.74
N ALA A 105 -18.94 -15.44 -4.37
CA ALA A 105 -17.62 -15.76 -3.81
C ALA A 105 -17.29 -14.95 -2.55
N LEU A 106 -17.83 -13.73 -2.42
CA LEU A 106 -17.77 -12.90 -1.22
C LEU A 106 -18.68 -13.40 -0.09
N LYS A 107 -19.55 -14.42 -0.31
CA LYS A 107 -20.40 -15.06 0.71
C LYS A 107 -21.24 -14.08 1.54
N GLY A 108 -21.73 -13.01 0.91
CA GLY A 108 -22.54 -11.98 1.58
C GLY A 108 -21.75 -10.90 2.31
N GLU A 109 -20.41 -10.92 2.22
CA GLU A 109 -19.59 -9.79 2.66
C GLU A 109 -19.81 -8.59 1.71
N HIS A 110 -20.36 -7.50 2.24
CA HIS A 110 -20.64 -6.30 1.46
C HIS A 110 -19.36 -5.51 1.16
N ALA A 111 -18.68 -5.90 0.09
CA ALA A 111 -17.52 -5.16 -0.41
C ALA A 111 -17.95 -4.00 -1.33
N LYS A 112 -17.40 -2.80 -1.10
CA LYS A 112 -17.71 -1.60 -1.90
C LYS A 112 -16.95 -1.53 -3.22
N ALA A 113 -15.81 -2.22 -3.30
CA ALA A 113 -15.00 -2.35 -4.49
C ALA A 113 -15.18 -3.74 -5.09
N LYS A 114 -14.82 -3.89 -6.35
CA LYS A 114 -14.89 -5.15 -7.12
C LYS A 114 -13.52 -5.71 -7.45
N SER A 115 -12.48 -4.89 -7.35
CA SER A 115 -11.11 -5.28 -7.65
C SER A 115 -10.16 -4.58 -6.70
N TRP A 116 -9.26 -5.36 -6.11
CA TRP A 116 -8.21 -4.93 -5.20
C TRP A 116 -6.84 -5.35 -5.72
N LEU A 117 -5.82 -4.60 -5.33
CA LEU A 117 -4.41 -4.91 -5.53
C LEU A 117 -3.64 -4.48 -4.29
N ALA A 118 -2.80 -5.35 -3.76
CA ALA A 118 -1.81 -5.02 -2.75
C ALA A 118 -0.43 -5.52 -3.17
N MET A 119 0.55 -4.62 -3.14
CA MET A 119 1.93 -4.89 -3.54
C MET A 119 2.87 -4.46 -2.42
N PRO A 120 3.53 -5.41 -1.74
CA PRO A 120 4.51 -5.07 -0.71
C PRO A 120 5.82 -4.61 -1.35
N PHE A 121 6.46 -3.65 -0.69
CA PHE A 121 7.83 -3.22 -0.98
C PHE A 121 8.71 -3.79 0.12
N LEU A 122 9.72 -4.55 -0.26
CA LEU A 122 10.61 -5.22 0.67
C LEU A 122 11.82 -4.37 1.00
N GLY A 123 12.34 -4.47 2.22
CA GLY A 123 13.66 -4.01 2.60
C GLY A 123 14.74 -5.06 2.32
N PRO A 124 16.02 -4.79 2.66
CA PRO A 124 17.13 -5.68 2.36
C PRO A 124 16.98 -7.10 2.93
N ASP A 125 16.40 -7.23 4.12
CA ASP A 125 16.20 -8.50 4.83
C ASP A 125 14.80 -9.10 4.59
N ASP A 126 14.17 -8.74 3.47
CA ASP A 126 12.82 -9.19 3.06
C ASP A 126 11.70 -8.81 4.04
N GLN A 127 11.92 -7.85 4.93
CA GLN A 127 10.87 -7.23 5.72
C GLN A 127 10.02 -6.31 4.85
N VAL A 128 8.70 -6.25 5.11
CA VAL A 128 7.82 -5.31 4.42
C VAL A 128 8.07 -3.91 4.96
N VAL A 129 8.32 -2.95 4.07
CA VAL A 129 8.56 -1.53 4.40
C VAL A 129 7.35 -0.69 4.03
N LEU A 130 6.81 -0.91 2.83
CA LEU A 130 5.59 -0.28 2.33
C LEU A 130 4.65 -1.32 1.75
N ILE A 131 3.37 -0.97 1.64
CA ILE A 131 2.38 -1.68 0.84
C ILE A 131 1.66 -0.65 -0.02
N PHE A 132 1.81 -0.76 -1.34
CA PHE A 132 0.91 -0.10 -2.27
C PHE A 132 -0.44 -0.82 -2.24
N PHE A 133 -1.52 -0.06 -2.10
CA PHE A 133 -2.88 -0.56 -2.11
C PHE A 133 -3.69 0.19 -3.15
N ALA A 134 -4.43 -0.54 -3.97
CA ALA A 134 -5.41 0.02 -4.89
C ALA A 134 -6.72 -0.76 -4.86
N GLU A 135 -7.82 -0.06 -5.07
CA GLU A 135 -9.14 -0.64 -5.23
C GLU A 135 -9.97 0.14 -6.26
N CYS A 136 -10.91 -0.52 -6.92
CA CYS A 136 -11.85 0.13 -7.83
C CYS A 136 -13.16 -0.65 -7.93
N ASN A 137 -14.16 -0.03 -8.56
CA ASN A 137 -15.48 -0.61 -8.82
C ASN A 137 -15.62 -1.13 -10.26
N THR A 138 -14.51 -1.54 -10.87
CA THR A 138 -14.47 -2.20 -12.17
C THR A 138 -14.10 -3.66 -11.96
N LEU A 139 -14.94 -4.60 -12.45
CA LEU A 139 -14.70 -6.03 -12.32
C LEU A 139 -13.43 -6.43 -13.08
N ASN A 140 -12.64 -7.35 -12.51
CA ASN A 140 -11.40 -7.89 -13.07
C ASN A 140 -10.33 -6.84 -13.43
N TYR A 141 -10.41 -5.63 -12.87
CA TYR A 141 -9.51 -4.55 -13.28
C TYR A 141 -8.03 -4.86 -13.04
N PHE A 142 -7.73 -5.63 -11.99
CA PHE A 142 -6.37 -6.07 -11.69
C PHE A 142 -6.10 -7.54 -12.08
N ALA A 143 -7.00 -8.21 -12.80
CA ALA A 143 -6.77 -9.58 -13.29
C ALA A 143 -5.75 -9.64 -14.45
N ASP A 144 -5.38 -8.49 -15.00
CA ASP A 144 -4.38 -8.34 -16.06
C ASP A 144 -2.95 -8.28 -15.51
N ASN A 145 -2.12 -9.26 -15.88
CA ASN A 145 -0.72 -9.35 -15.46
C ASN A 145 0.15 -8.24 -16.06
N ASP A 146 -0.14 -7.76 -17.27
CA ASP A 146 0.69 -6.75 -17.94
C ASP A 146 0.54 -5.40 -17.23
N ARG A 147 -0.71 -5.03 -16.89
CA ARG A 147 -1.00 -3.85 -16.06
C ARG A 147 -0.24 -3.90 -14.74
N ILE A 148 -0.24 -5.05 -14.05
CA ILE A 148 0.46 -5.17 -12.77
C ILE A 148 1.98 -5.14 -12.96
N GLY A 149 2.49 -5.76 -14.03
CA GLY A 149 3.92 -5.72 -14.39
C GLY A 149 4.43 -4.29 -14.60
N GLN A 150 3.63 -3.42 -15.21
CA GLN A 150 3.95 -2.00 -15.36
C GLN A 150 4.01 -1.28 -14.00
N ILE A 151 3.06 -1.54 -13.09
CA ILE A 151 3.08 -0.98 -11.73
C ILE A 151 4.34 -1.46 -10.98
N VAL A 152 4.69 -2.75 -11.09
CA VAL A 152 5.91 -3.31 -10.51
C VAL A 152 7.15 -2.59 -11.04
N ALA A 153 7.23 -2.33 -12.35
CA ALA A 153 8.35 -1.60 -12.94
C ALA A 153 8.47 -0.16 -12.38
N MET A 154 7.34 0.53 -12.21
CA MET A 154 7.29 1.86 -11.58
C MET A 154 7.71 1.80 -10.12
N ALA A 155 7.24 0.79 -9.37
CA ALA A 155 7.58 0.55 -7.98
C ALA A 155 9.08 0.26 -7.79
N LYS A 156 9.69 -0.52 -8.69
CA LYS A 156 11.15 -0.73 -8.71
C LYS A 156 11.91 0.57 -8.98
N GLY A 157 11.39 1.44 -9.85
CA GLY A 157 11.93 2.79 -10.06
C GLY A 157 11.89 3.65 -8.80
N PHE A 158 10.76 3.58 -8.08
CA PHE A 158 10.60 4.24 -6.79
C PHE A 158 11.62 3.74 -5.75
N CYS A 159 11.83 2.41 -5.64
CA CYS A 159 12.87 1.85 -4.78
C CYS A 159 14.26 2.39 -5.10
N ARG A 160 14.67 2.36 -6.38
CA ARG A 160 15.99 2.85 -6.82
C ARG A 160 16.21 4.33 -6.49
N LEU A 161 15.18 5.17 -6.66
CA LEU A 161 15.26 6.57 -6.31
C LEU A 161 15.53 6.75 -4.82
N HIS A 162 14.81 6.01 -3.97
CA HIS A 162 14.97 6.10 -2.52
C HIS A 162 16.29 5.52 -2.03
N ASP A 163 16.77 4.42 -2.62
CA ASP A 163 18.10 3.90 -2.34
C ASP A 163 19.19 4.94 -2.69
N TYR A 164 19.07 5.58 -3.86
CA TYR A 164 19.97 6.67 -4.25
C TYR A 164 19.94 7.84 -3.27
N LEU A 165 18.76 8.22 -2.77
CA LEU A 165 18.62 9.29 -1.76
C LEU A 165 19.21 8.88 -0.40
N GLN A 166 19.28 7.59 -0.08
CA GLN A 166 19.92 7.12 1.14
C GLN A 166 21.45 7.15 1.02
N ASP A 167 21.99 6.85 -0.16
CA ASP A 167 23.43 6.89 -0.45
C ASP A 167 23.94 8.34 -0.63
N SER A 168 23.11 9.23 -1.16
CA SER A 168 23.40 10.65 -1.36
C SER A 168 22.33 11.55 -0.73
N PRO A 169 22.24 11.61 0.61
CA PRO A 169 21.16 12.29 1.30
C PRO A 169 21.20 13.81 1.13
N PHE A 170 20.02 14.42 1.01
CA PHE A 170 19.90 15.87 1.15
C PHE A 170 20.24 16.26 2.59
N ALA A 171 20.82 17.46 2.78
CA ALA A 171 21.29 17.93 4.09
C ALA A 171 20.22 17.83 5.20
N ASN A 172 18.96 18.14 4.86
CA ASN A 172 17.87 18.25 5.83
C ASN A 172 16.77 17.19 5.65
N LEU A 173 17.00 16.14 4.85
CA LEU A 173 16.05 15.04 4.69
C LEU A 173 16.67 13.76 5.20
N ARG A 174 16.04 13.11 6.17
CA ARG A 174 16.55 11.86 6.75
C ARG A 174 15.44 10.84 6.91
N ASN A 175 15.76 9.58 6.64
CA ASN A 175 14.91 8.44 6.98
C ASN A 175 15.29 7.92 8.37
N PHE A 176 14.36 7.99 9.32
CA PHE A 176 14.62 7.52 10.67
C PHE A 176 14.28 6.03 10.80
N PRO A 177 15.22 5.18 11.25
CA PRO A 177 14.94 3.75 11.41
C PRO A 177 13.81 3.56 12.43
N LEU A 178 12.88 2.67 12.11
CA LEU A 178 11.82 2.27 13.04
C LEU A 178 12.22 0.96 13.71
N GLN A 179 12.01 0.88 15.03
CA GLN A 179 12.18 -0.39 15.74
C GLN A 179 11.10 -1.37 15.30
N LYS A 180 11.47 -2.63 15.09
CA LYS A 180 10.54 -3.70 14.73
C LYS A 180 9.71 -4.11 15.96
N GLY A 181 8.38 -4.05 15.83
CA GLY A 181 7.44 -4.53 16.85
C GLY A 181 7.00 -5.97 16.63
N LYS A 182 6.04 -6.43 17.45
CA LYS A 182 5.26 -7.66 17.20
C LYS A 182 4.08 -7.34 16.27
N PRO A 183 3.82 -8.11 15.20
CA PRO A 183 2.73 -7.78 14.30
C PRO A 183 1.35 -7.83 15.00
N ASN A 184 0.63 -6.70 15.05
CA ASN A 184 -0.73 -6.63 15.59
C ASN A 184 -1.71 -7.25 14.59
N ARG A 185 -2.51 -8.23 15.04
CA ARG A 185 -3.45 -9.00 14.22
C ARG A 185 -4.92 -8.82 14.62
N ASP A 186 -5.19 -7.89 15.52
CA ASP A 186 -6.51 -7.77 16.15
C ASP A 186 -7.51 -7.09 15.21
N GLY A 187 -8.54 -7.82 14.78
CA GLY A 187 -9.61 -7.29 13.94
C GLY A 187 -9.31 -7.23 12.44
N GLY A 188 -8.26 -7.93 11.98
CA GLY A 188 -8.02 -8.18 10.56
C GLY A 188 -8.77 -9.40 10.01
N GLY A 189 -8.53 -9.71 8.74
CA GLY A 189 -9.23 -10.77 7.99
C GLY A 189 -9.17 -10.51 6.50
N MET A 190 -9.15 -11.57 5.69
CA MET A 190 -8.98 -11.53 4.22
C MET A 190 -10.25 -12.03 3.53
N PHE A 191 -10.65 -11.42 2.40
CA PHE A 191 -11.72 -11.97 1.58
C PHE A 191 -11.23 -13.20 0.81
N GLY A 192 -12.07 -14.22 0.67
CA GLY A 192 -11.74 -15.46 -0.05
C GLY A 192 -11.52 -15.33 -1.57
N VAL A 193 -11.71 -14.12 -2.12
CA VAL A 193 -11.59 -13.80 -3.57
C VAL A 193 -10.21 -13.27 -3.96
N GLN A 194 -9.24 -13.37 -3.06
CA GLN A 194 -7.92 -12.77 -3.23
C GLN A 194 -6.88 -13.85 -3.48
N GLU A 195 -6.05 -13.64 -4.50
CA GLU A 195 -5.03 -14.60 -4.93
C GLU A 195 -3.64 -13.95 -4.98
N PRO A 196 -2.57 -14.70 -4.66
CA PRO A 196 -1.21 -14.27 -4.92
C PRO A 196 -0.87 -14.37 -6.40
N ILE A 197 0.04 -13.53 -6.88
CA ILE A 197 0.65 -13.64 -8.20
C ILE A 197 2.17 -13.73 -8.11
N GLU A 198 2.78 -14.38 -9.09
CA GLU A 198 4.22 -14.61 -9.15
C GLU A 198 4.89 -13.55 -10.04
N LEU A 199 5.15 -12.37 -9.45
CA LEU A 199 5.97 -11.31 -10.04
C LEU A 199 7.02 -10.88 -9.02
N GLU A 200 8.19 -10.49 -9.51
CA GLU A 200 9.28 -10.04 -8.63
C GLU A 200 8.90 -8.74 -7.91
N LEU A 201 8.96 -8.78 -6.58
CA LEU A 201 8.59 -7.64 -5.75
C LEU A 201 9.53 -6.45 -5.88
N PRO A 202 9.03 -5.21 -5.75
CA PRO A 202 9.90 -4.06 -5.54
C PRO A 202 10.65 -4.22 -4.21
N LYS A 203 11.97 -4.07 -4.24
CA LYS A 203 12.84 -4.24 -3.08
C LYS A 203 13.82 -3.06 -3.01
N PHE A 204 13.87 -2.43 -1.84
CA PHE A 204 14.89 -1.47 -1.47
C PHE A 204 16.18 -2.20 -1.11
N ASN A 205 17.32 -1.65 -1.52
CA ASN A 205 18.63 -2.20 -1.18
C ASN A 205 19.10 -1.77 0.20
N CYS A 206 18.73 -0.58 0.66
CA CYS A 206 19.24 -0.04 1.93
C CYS A 206 18.15 0.46 2.89
N LEU A 207 16.91 0.69 2.42
CA LEU A 207 15.83 1.14 3.29
C LEU A 207 15.21 -0.01 4.08
N THR A 208 15.19 0.15 5.41
CA THR A 208 14.55 -0.79 6.35
C THR A 208 13.23 -0.28 6.93
N SER A 209 12.95 1.02 6.78
CA SER A 209 11.70 1.70 7.17
C SER A 209 11.41 2.85 6.20
N PHE A 210 10.18 3.37 6.22
CA PHE A 210 9.80 4.56 5.46
C PHE A 210 9.29 5.65 6.41
N ASN A 211 10.22 6.44 6.93
CA ASN A 211 9.99 7.43 7.98
C ASN A 211 10.87 8.67 7.73
N TYR A 212 10.73 9.20 6.52
CA TYR A 212 11.39 10.43 6.09
C TYR A 212 10.80 11.64 6.80
N GLU A 213 11.66 12.47 7.37
CA GLU A 213 11.30 13.75 7.98
C GLU A 213 12.29 14.85 7.55
N ALA A 214 11.78 16.09 7.48
CA ALA A 214 12.61 17.26 7.35
C ALA A 214 13.23 17.59 8.72
N ALA A 215 14.51 17.29 8.89
CA ALA A 215 15.24 17.57 10.13
C ALA A 215 16.46 18.43 9.80
N ALA A 216 16.54 19.63 10.38
CA ALA A 216 17.75 20.42 10.35
C ALA A 216 18.87 19.66 11.09
N ALA A 217 20.07 19.66 10.51
CA ALA A 217 21.26 19.02 11.09
C ALA A 217 21.67 19.67 12.41
#